data_AF-A0AAN7J0N6-F1
#
_entry.id   AF-A0AAN7J0N6-F1
#
_cell.length_a   1.000
_cell.length_b   1.000
_cell.length_c   1.000
_cell.angle_alpha   90.00
_cell.angle_beta   90.00
_cell.angle_gamma   90.00
#
_symmetry.space_group_name_H-M   'P 1'
#
loop_
_entity.id
_entity.type
_entity.pdbx_description
1 polymer ?
#
loop_
_entity_poly.entity_id
_entity_poly.type
_entity_poly.pdbx_seq_one_letter_code
_entity_poly.pdbx_strand_id
1 'polypeptide(L)'
;MGLSRPHKAGNGVSTRWVSLFCIASFFLGVLVINRFWAIPDPDKLDEEASSVEKHKSRALNPTDDCEKKDAIVRTGDILSQVSQTHDVIMTLDKTISSLEMQLAAARAAKVNDDEGSPVVTNSGSEQFKDRPKVFFVMGIITAFSSRKRRDSIRETWMPQGEELRKLEKEKGIIMRFVIGHSATPGGVLDRAVDAEDEQHKDFLRLNHIEGYHELSTKTQVYFSTAVAKWDADFYIKVDDDVHINLGMVGSTLARHRSKPRVYLGCMKSGPVLSQKGVKYHEPEYWKFGEEGNKYFRHATGQIYVISKDLATYISVNR
;
A
#
# COMPACT_ATOMS: atom_id res chain seq x y z
N MET A 1 -41.24 -18.51 -74.11
CA MET A 1 -41.07 -19.07 -72.75
C MET A 1 -39.96 -18.32 -72.05
N GLY A 2 -40.27 -17.61 -70.97
CA GLY A 2 -39.28 -16.91 -70.15
C GLY A 2 -39.94 -16.55 -68.82
N LEU A 3 -39.68 -17.39 -67.80
CA LEU A 3 -40.39 -17.47 -66.53
C LEU A 3 -40.23 -16.22 -65.66
N SER A 4 -41.34 -15.76 -65.11
CA SER A 4 -41.42 -14.84 -63.97
C SER A 4 -40.81 -15.48 -62.72
N ARG A 5 -39.86 -14.79 -62.06
CA ARG A 5 -39.34 -15.18 -60.74
C ARG A 5 -40.22 -14.59 -59.63
N PRO A 6 -40.55 -15.34 -58.56
CA PRO A 6 -41.34 -14.82 -57.45
C PRO A 6 -40.45 -14.03 -56.48
N HIS A 7 -40.99 -12.93 -55.95
CA HIS A 7 -40.38 -12.21 -54.83
C HIS A 7 -40.44 -13.06 -53.56
N LYS A 8 -39.27 -13.31 -52.96
CA LYS A 8 -39.12 -13.94 -51.64
C LYS A 8 -39.52 -12.92 -50.56
N ALA A 9 -40.58 -13.18 -49.81
CA ALA A 9 -40.91 -12.42 -48.61
C ALA A 9 -39.82 -12.66 -47.55
N GLY A 10 -39.16 -11.58 -47.10
CA GLY A 10 -38.19 -11.64 -46.01
C GLY A 10 -38.91 -11.90 -44.69
N ASN A 11 -38.67 -13.07 -44.09
CA ASN A 11 -39.03 -13.35 -42.71
C ASN A 11 -38.12 -12.54 -41.76
N GLY A 12 -38.41 -11.24 -41.63
CA GLY A 12 -37.82 -10.38 -40.61
C GLY A 12 -38.62 -10.49 -39.31
N VAL A 13 -37.92 -10.64 -38.18
CA VAL A 13 -38.56 -10.56 -36.86
C VAL A 13 -39.13 -9.16 -36.69
N SER A 14 -40.43 -9.06 -36.37
CA SER A 14 -41.11 -7.78 -36.18
C SER A 14 -40.39 -6.92 -35.15
N THR A 15 -40.23 -5.63 -35.43
CA THR A 15 -39.59 -4.65 -34.53
C THR A 15 -40.20 -4.67 -33.12
N ARG A 16 -41.49 -5.00 -33.00
CA ARG A 16 -42.18 -5.19 -31.72
C ARG A 16 -41.62 -6.35 -30.89
N TRP A 17 -41.27 -7.46 -31.55
CA TRP A 17 -40.65 -8.62 -30.90
C TRP A 17 -39.21 -8.31 -30.50
N VAL A 18 -38.45 -7.58 -31.32
CA VAL A 18 -37.10 -7.14 -30.95
C VAL A 18 -37.14 -6.25 -29.70
N SER A 19 -38.04 -5.26 -29.66
CA SER A 19 -38.20 -4.40 -28.49
C SER A 19 -38.61 -5.18 -27.23
N LEU A 20 -39.51 -6.17 -27.36
CA LEU A 20 -39.90 -7.02 -26.24
C LEU A 20 -38.73 -7.86 -25.72
N PHE A 21 -37.92 -8.46 -26.61
CA PHE A 21 -36.74 -9.21 -26.22
C PHE A 21 -35.67 -8.32 -25.55
N CYS A 22 -35.45 -7.10 -26.03
CA CYS A 22 -34.54 -6.15 -25.41
C CYS A 22 -34.98 -5.75 -24.00
N ILE A 23 -36.26 -5.46 -23.82
CA ILE A 23 -36.84 -5.10 -22.52
C ILE A 23 -36.75 -6.29 -21.55
N ALA A 24 -37.13 -7.50 -22.00
CA ALA A 24 -37.02 -8.71 -21.19
C ALA A 24 -35.57 -9.01 -20.77
N SER A 25 -34.61 -8.82 -21.68
CA SER A 25 -33.18 -9.01 -21.39
C SER A 25 -32.65 -7.98 -20.38
N PHE A 26 -33.13 -6.73 -20.46
CA PHE A 26 -32.78 -5.69 -19.49
C PHE A 26 -33.30 -6.03 -18.08
N PHE A 27 -34.56 -6.43 -17.94
CA PHE A 27 -35.12 -6.81 -16.64
C PHE A 27 -34.49 -8.09 -16.07
N LEU A 28 -34.16 -9.08 -16.92
CA LEU A 28 -33.44 -10.27 -16.50
C LEU A 28 -32.01 -9.92 -16.03
N GLY A 29 -31.32 -9.01 -16.71
CA GLY A 29 -30.02 -8.49 -16.30
C GLY A 29 -30.06 -7.78 -14.95
N VAL A 30 -31.07 -6.93 -14.71
CA VAL A 30 -31.27 -6.25 -13.42
C VAL A 30 -31.55 -7.24 -12.29
N LEU A 31 -32.34 -8.29 -12.53
CA LEU A 31 -32.61 -9.33 -11.55
C LEU A 31 -31.38 -10.17 -11.23
N VAL A 32 -30.54 -10.50 -12.22
CA VAL A 32 -29.28 -11.24 -12.01
C VAL A 32 -28.28 -10.38 -11.24
N ILE A 33 -28.14 -9.10 -11.57
CA ILE A 33 -27.26 -8.17 -10.83
C ILE A 33 -27.73 -8.04 -9.38
N ASN A 34 -29.04 -7.83 -9.14
CA ASN A 34 -29.56 -7.67 -7.78
C ASN A 34 -29.53 -8.97 -6.97
N ARG A 35 -29.57 -10.16 -7.60
CA ARG A 35 -29.50 -11.45 -6.91
C ARG A 35 -28.06 -11.89 -6.60
N PHE A 36 -27.07 -11.44 -7.36
CA PHE A 36 -25.65 -11.72 -7.11
C PHE A 36 -24.93 -10.63 -6.29
N TRP A 37 -25.55 -9.46 -6.07
CA TRP A 37 -25.02 -8.37 -5.23
C TRP A 37 -25.77 -8.15 -3.91
N ALA A 38 -26.57 -9.12 -3.46
CA ALA A 38 -27.01 -9.16 -2.06
C ALA A 38 -25.80 -9.51 -1.19
N ILE A 39 -25.13 -8.48 -0.66
CA ILE A 39 -24.08 -8.59 0.36
C ILE A 39 -24.67 -9.33 1.56
N PRO A 40 -24.12 -10.46 2.02
CA PRO A 40 -24.49 -11.02 3.32
C PRO A 40 -23.94 -10.10 4.41
N ASP A 41 -24.78 -9.75 5.39
CA ASP A 41 -24.36 -9.09 6.63
C ASP A 41 -23.19 -9.85 7.29
N PRO A 42 -22.12 -9.18 7.72
CA PRO A 42 -20.96 -9.82 8.34
C PRO A 42 -21.21 -10.32 9.77
N ASP A 43 -22.35 -10.00 10.39
CA ASP A 43 -22.61 -10.28 11.83
C ASP A 43 -23.22 -11.67 12.11
N LYS A 44 -23.17 -12.63 11.17
CA LYS A 44 -23.75 -13.98 11.38
C LYS A 44 -22.83 -15.18 11.06
N LEU A 45 -21.53 -14.97 10.91
CA LEU A 45 -20.57 -16.08 10.67
C LEU A 45 -19.65 -16.39 11.86
N ASP A 46 -19.73 -15.64 12.95
CA ASP A 46 -18.85 -15.83 14.13
C ASP A 46 -19.49 -16.64 15.27
N GLU A 47 -20.73 -17.13 15.14
CA GLU A 47 -21.42 -17.88 16.21
C GLU A 47 -21.39 -19.42 16.07
N GLU A 48 -20.96 -19.99 14.93
CA GLU A 48 -20.94 -21.45 14.73
C GLU A 48 -19.56 -22.13 14.83
N ALA A 49 -18.49 -21.38 15.13
CA ALA A 49 -17.15 -21.97 15.32
C ALA A 49 -16.73 -22.14 16.80
N SER A 50 -17.58 -21.80 17.77
CA SER A 50 -17.20 -21.79 19.20
C SER A 50 -17.77 -22.92 20.07
N SER A 51 -18.48 -23.91 19.50
CA SER A 51 -19.24 -24.89 20.29
C SER A 51 -18.73 -26.35 20.26
N VAL A 52 -17.50 -26.63 19.79
CA VAL A 52 -16.93 -27.99 19.86
C VAL A 52 -15.44 -27.97 20.21
N GLU A 53 -15.15 -27.83 21.51
CA GLU A 53 -14.12 -28.63 22.22
C GLU A 53 -14.03 -28.15 23.68
N LYS A 54 -14.99 -28.59 24.48
CA LYS A 54 -14.89 -28.56 25.94
C LYS A 54 -15.25 -29.96 26.40
N HIS A 55 -14.25 -30.78 26.72
CA HIS A 55 -14.28 -31.83 27.77
C HIS A 55 -13.08 -32.79 27.61
N LYS A 56 -11.98 -32.51 28.32
CA LYS A 56 -11.33 -33.45 29.25
C LYS A 56 -10.01 -32.87 29.78
N SER A 57 -10.08 -32.26 30.94
CA SER A 57 -8.94 -32.15 31.85
C SER A 57 -9.39 -32.69 33.20
N ARG A 58 -9.15 -33.98 33.44
CA ARG A 58 -9.24 -34.57 34.79
C ARG A 58 -7.83 -34.60 35.35
N ALA A 59 -7.62 -33.80 36.39
CA ALA A 59 -6.40 -33.77 37.18
C ALA A 59 -6.15 -35.13 37.85
N LEU A 60 -4.89 -35.54 37.89
CA LEU A 60 -4.28 -36.43 38.88
C LEU A 60 -2.77 -36.14 38.92
N ASN A 61 -2.28 -35.73 40.09
CA ASN A 61 -0.90 -35.80 40.57
C ASN A 61 -0.99 -36.38 42.00
N PRO A 62 0.08 -36.86 42.66
CA PRO A 62 1.46 -37.10 42.22
C PRO A 62 2.00 -38.51 42.61
N THR A 63 3.19 -38.85 42.12
CA THR A 63 4.39 -39.37 42.84
C THR A 63 5.23 -40.19 41.88
N ASP A 64 6.46 -39.78 41.62
CA ASP A 64 7.58 -40.66 41.92
C ASP A 64 8.92 -39.93 41.95
N ASP A 65 9.77 -40.54 42.76
CA ASP A 65 11.00 -40.09 43.39
C ASP A 65 12.09 -39.55 42.45
N CYS A 66 12.88 -38.63 42.99
CA CYS A 66 14.07 -38.06 42.38
C CYS A 66 15.30 -38.82 42.87
N GLU A 67 16.13 -39.36 41.97
CA GLU A 67 17.57 -39.51 42.24
C GLU A 67 18.45 -39.45 40.97
N LYS A 68 19.41 -38.50 41.02
CA LYS A 68 20.76 -38.46 40.38
C LYS A 68 20.82 -38.16 38.88
N LYS A 69 21.76 -37.36 38.36
CA LYS A 69 22.80 -36.43 38.86
C LYS A 69 23.35 -35.75 37.59
N ASP A 70 23.75 -34.49 37.70
CA ASP A 70 24.74 -33.82 36.83
C ASP A 70 24.37 -33.54 35.35
N ALA A 71 23.32 -32.73 35.10
CA ALA A 71 23.13 -32.10 33.78
C ALA A 71 22.54 -30.67 33.79
N ILE A 72 22.27 -30.07 34.95
CA ILE A 72 21.54 -28.78 35.03
C ILE A 72 22.46 -27.56 34.83
N VAL A 73 23.78 -27.73 34.97
CA VAL A 73 24.75 -26.62 34.87
C VAL A 73 25.05 -26.23 33.41
N ARG A 74 24.85 -27.11 32.42
CA ARG A 74 25.20 -26.81 31.01
C ARG A 74 24.06 -26.21 30.20
N THR A 75 22.80 -26.51 30.51
CA THR A 75 21.66 -26.07 29.70
C THR A 75 21.34 -24.59 29.90
N GLY A 76 21.49 -24.07 31.13
CA GLY A 76 21.34 -22.64 31.43
C GLY A 76 22.43 -21.79 30.76
N ASP A 77 23.68 -22.28 30.77
CA ASP A 77 24.81 -21.62 30.12
C ASP A 77 24.66 -21.62 28.59
N ILE A 78 24.19 -22.71 27.98
CA ILE A 78 23.94 -22.77 26.53
C ILE A 78 22.80 -21.83 26.12
N LEU A 79 21.68 -21.81 26.85
CA LEU A 79 20.57 -20.89 26.54
C LEU A 79 20.97 -19.42 26.73
N SER A 80 21.77 -19.12 27.75
CA SER A 80 22.33 -17.79 27.97
C SER A 80 23.30 -17.39 26.85
N GLN A 81 24.19 -18.29 26.42
CA GLN A 81 25.10 -18.06 25.29
C GLN A 81 24.36 -17.88 23.97
N VAL A 82 23.30 -18.65 23.72
CA VAL A 82 22.45 -18.50 22.52
C VAL A 82 21.73 -17.15 22.55
N SER A 83 21.18 -16.75 23.69
CA SER A 83 20.55 -15.43 23.85
C SER A 83 21.55 -14.29 23.61
N GLN A 84 22.75 -14.39 24.19
CA GLN A 84 23.83 -13.40 23.97
C GLN A 84 24.26 -13.36 22.51
N THR A 85 24.34 -14.51 21.84
CA THR A 85 24.68 -14.58 20.42
C THR A 85 23.60 -13.92 19.57
N HIS A 86 22.32 -14.15 19.90
CA HIS A 86 21.21 -13.49 19.22
C HIS A 86 21.23 -11.97 19.43
N ASP A 87 21.54 -11.49 20.63
CA ASP A 87 21.68 -10.06 20.93
C ASP A 87 22.84 -9.42 20.14
N VAL A 88 23.96 -10.12 20.01
CA VAL A 88 25.09 -9.68 19.18
C VAL A 88 24.69 -9.61 17.71
N ILE A 89 24.00 -10.62 17.19
CA ILE A 89 23.50 -10.65 15.80
C ILE A 89 22.55 -9.47 15.56
N MET A 90 21.57 -9.24 16.43
CA MET A 90 20.63 -8.11 16.29
C MET A 90 21.35 -6.75 16.36
N THR A 91 22.40 -6.66 17.17
CA THR A 91 23.21 -5.44 17.27
C THR A 91 23.99 -5.22 15.98
N LEU A 92 24.59 -6.28 15.43
CA LEU A 92 25.30 -6.23 14.16
C LEU A 92 24.37 -5.85 13.02
N ASP A 93 23.19 -6.45 12.92
CA ASP A 93 22.18 -6.12 11.91
C ASP A 93 21.77 -4.64 11.98
N LYS A 94 21.55 -4.12 13.21
CA LYS A 94 21.29 -2.68 13.41
C LYS A 94 22.46 -1.82 12.93
N THR A 95 23.69 -2.23 13.18
CA THR A 95 24.88 -1.52 12.71
C THR A 95 25.00 -1.58 11.19
N ILE A 96 24.78 -2.73 10.57
CA ILE A 96 24.78 -2.90 9.11
C ILE A 96 23.72 -2.01 8.48
N SER A 97 22.45 -2.10 8.91
CA SER A 97 21.40 -1.22 8.40
C SER A 97 21.70 0.26 8.61
N SER A 98 22.30 0.63 9.75
CA SER A 98 22.73 2.01 9.99
C SER A 98 23.82 2.45 9.02
N LEU A 99 24.79 1.58 8.74
CA LEU A 99 25.86 1.85 7.78
C LEU A 99 25.34 1.89 6.34
N GLU A 100 24.42 1.01 5.96
CA GLU A 100 23.76 1.02 4.64
C GLU A 100 22.97 2.31 4.42
N MET A 101 22.24 2.78 5.43
CA MET A 101 21.56 4.08 5.38
C MET A 101 22.53 5.24 5.32
N GLN A 102 23.60 5.23 6.11
CA GLN A 102 24.65 6.25 6.03
C GLN A 102 25.33 6.25 4.66
N LEU A 103 25.55 5.08 4.07
CA LEU A 103 26.09 4.91 2.73
C LEU A 103 25.12 5.42 1.67
N ALA A 104 23.83 5.14 1.80
CA ALA A 104 22.79 5.66 0.91
C ALA A 104 22.70 7.19 0.99
N ALA A 105 22.72 7.75 2.21
CA ALA A 105 22.76 9.20 2.44
C ALA A 105 24.05 9.82 1.88
N ALA A 106 25.20 9.17 2.07
CA ALA A 106 26.48 9.60 1.52
C ALA A 106 26.52 9.49 0.00
N ARG A 107 25.91 8.47 -0.62
CA ARG A 107 25.75 8.38 -2.08
C ARG A 107 24.88 9.52 -2.61
N ALA A 108 23.76 9.79 -1.96
CA ALA A 108 22.91 10.94 -2.28
C ALA A 108 23.66 12.28 -2.10
N ALA A 109 24.62 12.35 -1.18
CA ALA A 109 25.48 13.52 -0.97
C ALA A 109 26.68 13.60 -1.94
N LYS A 110 27.32 12.48 -2.31
CA LYS A 110 28.56 12.41 -3.10
C LYS A 110 28.34 12.57 -4.60
N VAL A 111 27.15 12.25 -5.10
CA VAL A 111 26.70 12.69 -6.43
C VAL A 111 26.81 14.22 -6.60
N ASN A 112 27.00 15.00 -5.52
CA ASN A 112 27.11 16.45 -5.56
C ASN A 112 28.54 17.03 -5.61
N ASP A 113 29.61 16.26 -5.38
CA ASP A 113 30.96 16.82 -5.14
C ASP A 113 32.04 16.45 -6.18
N ASP A 114 31.75 15.58 -7.15
CA ASP A 114 32.76 15.10 -8.11
C ASP A 114 32.34 15.39 -9.56
N GLU A 115 32.57 16.62 -10.05
CA GLU A 115 32.77 16.86 -11.48
C GLU A 115 33.50 18.19 -11.77
N GLY A 116 34.80 18.07 -12.02
CA GLY A 116 35.63 19.10 -12.63
C GLY A 116 35.98 18.74 -14.08
N SER A 117 35.04 18.89 -15.03
CA SER A 117 35.32 19.19 -16.45
C SER A 117 34.03 19.39 -17.26
N PRO A 118 34.01 20.22 -18.33
CA PRO A 118 32.78 20.75 -18.88
C PRO A 118 32.32 19.99 -20.13
N VAL A 119 31.34 19.09 -20.01
CA VAL A 119 30.49 18.70 -21.15
C VAL A 119 29.05 18.47 -20.69
N VAL A 120 28.20 19.44 -21.05
CA VAL A 120 26.73 19.45 -21.16
C VAL A 120 26.00 18.14 -20.81
N THR A 121 25.55 18.02 -19.55
CA THR A 121 24.22 17.51 -19.16
C THR A 121 23.87 18.01 -17.76
N ASN A 122 23.34 19.23 -17.67
CA ASN A 122 22.77 19.76 -16.42
C ASN A 122 21.45 19.05 -16.10
N SER A 123 21.30 18.44 -14.91
CA SER A 123 20.01 18.36 -14.16
C SER A 123 20.02 17.54 -12.84
N GLY A 124 21.16 17.07 -12.32
CA GLY A 124 21.18 16.18 -11.15
C GLY A 124 21.35 16.83 -9.76
N SER A 125 22.26 17.80 -9.61
CA SER A 125 22.78 18.20 -8.28
C SER A 125 22.20 19.49 -7.69
N GLU A 126 21.46 20.30 -8.46
CA GLU A 126 20.68 21.42 -7.89
C GLU A 126 19.34 20.94 -7.27
N GLN A 127 18.86 19.75 -7.64
CA GLN A 127 17.51 19.31 -7.27
C GLN A 127 17.28 19.05 -5.77
N PHE A 128 18.32 18.75 -4.97
CA PHE A 128 18.10 18.39 -3.56
C PHE A 128 18.12 19.57 -2.58
N LYS A 129 18.80 20.68 -2.91
CA LYS A 129 18.94 21.88 -2.04
C LYS A 129 17.78 22.87 -2.17
N ASP A 130 17.06 22.85 -3.29
CA ASP A 130 15.98 23.80 -3.59
C ASP A 130 14.56 23.25 -3.34
N ARG A 131 14.45 22.03 -2.81
CA ARG A 131 13.12 21.45 -2.51
C ARG A 131 12.49 22.19 -1.33
N PRO A 132 11.19 22.52 -1.42
CA PRO A 132 10.48 23.13 -0.33
C PRO A 132 10.50 22.21 0.90
N LYS A 133 10.91 22.78 2.04
CA LYS A 133 10.86 22.11 3.34
C LYS A 133 9.41 22.07 3.83
N VAL A 134 8.93 20.88 4.12
CA VAL A 134 7.55 20.64 4.55
C VAL A 134 7.54 19.72 5.77
N PHE A 135 6.45 19.72 6.52
CA PHE A 135 6.29 18.85 7.68
C PHE A 135 6.07 17.40 7.25
N PHE A 136 5.06 17.14 6.41
CA PHE A 136 4.89 15.81 5.81
C PHE A 136 4.21 15.85 4.45
N VAL A 137 4.46 14.82 3.65
CA VAL A 137 3.77 14.55 2.39
C VAL A 137 2.87 13.32 2.58
N MET A 138 1.58 13.46 2.29
CA MET A 138 0.59 12.39 2.34
C MET A 138 0.14 12.03 0.93
N GLY A 139 0.50 10.82 0.50
CA GLY A 139 0.07 10.21 -0.74
C GLY A 139 -1.13 9.30 -0.50
N ILE A 140 -2.27 9.69 -1.07
CA ILE A 140 -3.49 8.89 -1.07
C ILE A 140 -3.47 8.03 -2.32
N ILE A 141 -3.13 6.75 -2.18
CA ILE A 141 -2.99 5.80 -3.28
C ILE A 141 -4.38 5.48 -3.83
N THR A 142 -4.61 5.80 -5.10
CA THR A 142 -5.93 5.68 -5.75
C THR A 142 -5.82 5.05 -7.13
N ALA A 143 -6.93 4.59 -7.71
CA ALA A 143 -6.96 3.99 -9.05
C ALA A 143 -7.91 4.74 -9.98
N PHE A 144 -7.86 4.43 -11.29
CA PHE A 144 -8.78 5.01 -12.28
C PHE A 144 -10.26 4.81 -11.92
N SER A 145 -10.61 3.63 -11.37
CA SER A 145 -11.97 3.30 -10.96
C SER A 145 -12.45 4.03 -9.71
N SER A 146 -11.55 4.67 -8.95
CA SER A 146 -11.84 5.21 -7.62
C SER A 146 -12.34 6.66 -7.61
N ARG A 147 -12.90 7.16 -8.72
CA ARG A 147 -13.37 8.56 -8.80
C ARG A 147 -14.29 8.95 -7.64
N LYS A 148 -15.30 8.14 -7.36
CA LYS A 148 -16.26 8.40 -6.26
C LYS A 148 -15.60 8.43 -4.88
N ARG A 149 -14.55 7.63 -4.67
CA ARG A 149 -13.79 7.63 -3.42
C ARG A 149 -13.01 8.93 -3.25
N ARG A 150 -12.37 9.42 -4.32
CA ARG A 150 -11.68 10.72 -4.31
C ARG A 150 -12.64 11.86 -4.02
N ASP A 151 -13.79 11.89 -4.69
CA ASP A 151 -14.82 12.91 -4.43
C ASP A 151 -15.29 12.86 -2.97
N SER A 152 -15.55 11.66 -2.43
CA SER A 152 -15.91 11.49 -1.02
C SER A 152 -14.81 11.99 -0.05
N ILE A 153 -13.54 11.72 -0.34
CA ILE A 153 -12.41 12.21 0.47
C ILE A 153 -12.36 13.74 0.48
N ARG A 154 -12.51 14.36 -0.70
CA ARG A 154 -12.55 15.81 -0.86
C ARG A 154 -13.75 16.43 -0.12
N GLU A 155 -14.90 15.78 -0.14
CA GLU A 155 -16.13 16.24 0.52
C GLU A 155 -16.10 16.04 2.05
N THR A 156 -15.12 15.31 2.58
CA THR A 156 -15.10 14.95 4.01
C THR A 156 -13.87 15.46 4.75
N TRP A 157 -12.68 14.89 4.51
CA TRP A 157 -11.51 15.12 5.37
C TRP A 157 -10.31 15.75 4.67
N MET A 158 -10.30 15.80 3.34
CA MET A 158 -9.25 16.47 2.58
C MET A 158 -9.69 17.88 2.18
N PRO A 159 -9.01 18.94 2.65
CA PRO A 159 -9.29 20.31 2.21
C PRO A 159 -9.15 20.45 0.70
N GLN A 160 -9.90 21.39 0.11
CA GLN A 160 -9.91 21.65 -1.33
C GLN A 160 -9.48 23.09 -1.65
N GLY A 161 -9.04 23.34 -2.88
CA GLY A 161 -8.82 24.68 -3.41
C GLY A 161 -7.89 25.53 -2.53
N GLU A 162 -8.38 26.69 -2.10
CA GLU A 162 -7.60 27.62 -1.27
C GLU A 162 -7.28 27.07 0.12
N GLU A 163 -8.15 26.24 0.72
CA GLU A 163 -7.88 25.65 2.03
C GLU A 163 -6.73 24.64 1.95
N LEU A 164 -6.67 23.86 0.88
CA LEU A 164 -5.55 22.96 0.60
C LEU A 164 -4.24 23.76 0.44
N ARG A 165 -4.26 24.83 -0.37
CA ARG A 165 -3.11 25.72 -0.55
C ARG A 165 -2.65 26.37 0.75
N LYS A 166 -3.60 26.76 1.61
CA LYS A 166 -3.32 27.32 2.93
C LYS A 166 -2.66 26.28 3.84
N LEU A 167 -3.16 25.05 3.84
CA LEU A 167 -2.59 23.93 4.58
C LEU A 167 -1.13 23.67 4.16
N GLU A 168 -0.86 23.69 2.86
CA GLU A 168 0.49 23.52 2.30
C GLU A 168 1.44 24.64 2.75
N LYS A 169 1.02 25.91 2.59
CA LYS A 169 1.87 27.07 2.89
C LYS A 169 2.09 27.28 4.39
N GLU A 170 1.04 27.17 5.19
CA GLU A 170 1.08 27.53 6.61
C GLU A 170 1.51 26.38 7.51
N LYS A 171 1.16 25.14 7.15
CA LYS A 171 1.46 23.96 7.97
C LYS A 171 2.53 23.07 7.35
N GLY A 172 2.94 23.31 6.11
CA GLY A 172 3.87 22.43 5.41
C GLY A 172 3.29 21.02 5.23
N ILE A 173 1.98 20.89 5.03
CA ILE A 173 1.34 19.59 4.84
C ILE A 173 0.91 19.48 3.39
N ILE A 174 1.54 18.56 2.66
CA ILE A 174 1.22 18.28 1.26
C ILE A 174 0.32 17.05 1.21
N MET A 175 -0.82 17.14 0.53
CA MET A 175 -1.74 16.03 0.34
C MET A 175 -2.04 15.85 -1.14
N ARG A 176 -1.78 14.66 -1.70
CA ARG A 176 -2.01 14.39 -3.11
C ARG A 176 -2.64 13.03 -3.33
N PHE A 177 -3.58 12.95 -4.28
CA PHE A 177 -4.01 11.68 -4.86
C PHE A 177 -2.90 11.15 -5.77
N VAL A 178 -2.39 9.96 -5.45
CA VAL A 178 -1.25 9.37 -6.14
C VAL A 178 -1.75 8.36 -7.16
N ILE A 179 -1.45 8.66 -8.43
CA ILE A 179 -1.91 7.85 -9.55
C ILE A 179 -0.85 7.85 -10.67
N GLY A 180 -0.63 6.68 -11.26
CA GLY A 180 0.14 6.48 -12.47
C GLY A 180 -0.67 6.79 -13.73
N HIS A 181 -0.23 6.22 -14.85
CA HIS A 181 -0.90 6.32 -16.14
C HIS A 181 -1.41 4.95 -16.60
N SER A 182 -2.30 4.96 -17.59
CA SER A 182 -2.79 3.74 -18.18
C SER A 182 -1.71 3.08 -19.06
N ALA A 183 -1.91 1.82 -19.43
CA ALA A 183 -1.01 1.12 -20.36
C ALA A 183 -0.97 1.77 -21.75
N THR A 184 -1.96 2.59 -22.09
CA THR A 184 -2.02 3.36 -23.34
C THR A 184 -2.00 4.85 -23.00
N PRO A 185 -0.81 5.48 -22.87
CA PRO A 185 -0.69 6.89 -22.50
C PRO A 185 -1.57 7.80 -23.35
N GLY A 186 -2.35 8.67 -22.68
CA GLY A 186 -3.30 9.58 -23.36
C GLY A 186 -4.61 8.91 -23.78
N GLY A 187 -4.87 7.69 -23.29
CA GLY A 187 -6.14 6.99 -23.43
C GLY A 187 -7.28 7.68 -22.67
N VAL A 188 -8.49 7.10 -22.76
CA VAL A 188 -9.70 7.66 -22.12
C VAL A 188 -9.54 7.78 -20.60
N LEU A 189 -8.92 6.78 -19.98
CA LEU A 189 -8.68 6.76 -18.53
C LEU A 189 -7.73 7.89 -18.10
N ASP A 190 -6.65 8.13 -18.86
CA ASP A 190 -5.70 9.21 -18.56
C ASP A 190 -6.36 10.58 -18.74
N ARG A 191 -7.08 10.80 -19.85
CA ARG A 191 -7.78 12.08 -20.09
C ARG A 191 -8.83 12.38 -19.03
N ALA A 192 -9.53 11.37 -18.51
CA ALA A 192 -10.50 11.56 -17.43
C ALA A 192 -9.82 12.04 -16.14
N VAL A 193 -8.63 11.51 -15.83
CA VAL A 193 -7.81 11.97 -14.70
C VAL A 193 -7.23 13.34 -14.96
N ASP A 194 -6.77 13.64 -16.18
CA ASP A 194 -6.21 14.95 -16.52
C ASP A 194 -7.28 16.05 -16.39
N ALA A 195 -8.52 15.78 -16.83
CA ALA A 195 -9.65 16.70 -16.65
C ALA A 195 -10.00 16.90 -15.15
N GLU A 196 -9.90 15.86 -14.34
CA GLU A 196 -10.08 15.97 -12.89
C GLU A 196 -8.97 16.79 -12.23
N ASP A 197 -7.72 16.55 -12.59
CA ASP A 197 -6.58 17.31 -12.07
C ASP A 197 -6.63 18.77 -12.55
N GLU A 198 -7.16 19.04 -13.74
CA GLU A 198 -7.41 20.42 -14.18
C GLU A 198 -8.38 21.17 -13.26
N GLN A 199 -9.40 20.48 -12.76
CA GLN A 199 -10.39 21.06 -11.85
C GLN A 199 -9.86 21.20 -10.42
N HIS A 200 -9.21 20.17 -9.87
CA HIS A 200 -8.90 20.09 -8.44
C HIS A 200 -7.44 20.38 -8.08
N LYS A 201 -6.50 20.17 -9.01
CA LYS A 201 -5.05 20.41 -8.84
C LYS A 201 -4.46 19.69 -7.62
N ASP A 202 -4.96 18.50 -7.33
CA ASP A 202 -4.63 17.73 -6.14
C ASP A 202 -4.02 16.35 -6.44
N PHE A 203 -3.59 16.09 -7.67
CA PHE A 203 -2.89 14.85 -8.03
C PHE A 203 -1.37 14.94 -7.92
N LEU A 204 -0.77 13.79 -7.65
CA LEU A 204 0.62 13.48 -7.94
C LEU A 204 0.65 12.39 -9.00
N ARG A 205 0.93 12.80 -10.25
CA ARG A 205 1.08 11.89 -11.39
C ARG A 205 2.43 11.18 -11.31
N LEU A 206 2.42 9.86 -11.41
CA LEU A 206 3.62 9.01 -11.41
C LEU A 206 3.92 8.50 -12.81
N ASN A 207 5.21 8.34 -13.13
CA ASN A 207 5.65 7.56 -14.28
C ASN A 207 5.60 6.07 -13.94
N HIS A 208 4.39 5.52 -13.93
CA HIS A 208 4.09 4.17 -13.49
C HIS A 208 2.83 3.68 -14.21
N ILE A 209 2.85 2.47 -14.77
CA ILE A 209 1.67 1.87 -15.38
C ILE A 209 0.79 1.29 -14.26
N GLU A 210 -0.45 1.75 -14.14
CA GLU A 210 -1.38 1.22 -13.15
C GLU A 210 -1.76 -0.24 -13.42
N GLY A 211 -1.74 -1.05 -12.36
CA GLY A 211 -2.15 -2.45 -12.39
C GLY A 211 -2.30 -3.02 -10.98
N TYR A 212 -3.13 -4.05 -10.81
CA TYR A 212 -3.36 -4.67 -9.50
C TYR A 212 -2.08 -5.28 -8.91
N HIS A 213 -1.25 -5.92 -9.75
CA HIS A 213 0.02 -6.51 -9.33
C HIS A 213 1.16 -5.50 -9.20
N GLU A 214 0.89 -4.23 -9.50
CA GLU A 214 1.88 -3.16 -9.56
C GLU A 214 1.85 -2.25 -8.32
N LEU A 215 1.00 -2.55 -7.33
CA LEU A 215 0.80 -1.70 -6.15
C LEU A 215 2.07 -1.47 -5.31
N SER A 216 2.92 -2.50 -5.18
CA SER A 216 4.20 -2.39 -4.48
C SER A 216 5.14 -1.45 -5.22
N THR A 217 5.29 -1.64 -6.54
CA THR A 217 6.06 -0.77 -7.43
C THR A 217 5.55 0.67 -7.37
N LYS A 218 4.23 0.87 -7.45
CA LYS A 218 3.59 2.19 -7.31
C LYS A 218 3.99 2.89 -6.03
N THR A 219 4.03 2.15 -4.93
CA THR A 219 4.36 2.68 -3.62
C THR A 219 5.84 3.07 -3.52
N GLN A 220 6.75 2.26 -4.07
CA GLN A 220 8.17 2.58 -4.18
C GLN A 220 8.40 3.84 -5.05
N VAL A 221 7.75 3.91 -6.21
CA VAL A 221 7.81 5.06 -7.13
C VAL A 221 7.22 6.31 -6.48
N TYR A 222 6.13 6.17 -5.72
CA TYR A 222 5.55 7.26 -4.94
C TYR A 222 6.55 7.87 -3.97
N PHE A 223 7.16 7.07 -3.08
CA PHE A 223 8.11 7.59 -2.11
C PHE A 223 9.32 8.23 -2.80
N SER A 224 9.84 7.58 -3.84
CA SER A 224 10.94 8.12 -4.62
C SER A 224 10.61 9.48 -5.25
N THR A 225 9.42 9.61 -5.84
CA THR A 225 8.93 10.85 -6.46
C THR A 225 8.67 11.93 -5.42
N ALA A 226 8.08 11.57 -4.28
CA ALA A 226 7.80 12.50 -3.20
C ALA A 226 9.09 13.05 -2.58
N VAL A 227 10.09 12.19 -2.35
CA VAL A 227 11.42 12.60 -1.89
C VAL A 227 12.07 13.53 -2.92
N ALA A 228 11.98 13.22 -4.22
CA ALA A 228 12.56 14.10 -5.25
C ALA A 228 11.88 15.49 -5.31
N LYS A 229 10.61 15.61 -4.93
CA LYS A 229 9.85 16.88 -5.00
C LYS A 229 9.88 17.71 -3.72
N TRP A 230 9.88 17.09 -2.55
CA TRP A 230 9.74 17.76 -1.26
C TRP A 230 10.78 17.28 -0.26
N ASP A 231 11.32 18.22 0.52
CA ASP A 231 12.14 17.90 1.68
C ASP A 231 11.24 17.82 2.94
N ALA A 232 10.66 16.64 3.19
CA ALA A 232 9.69 16.44 4.26
C ALA A 232 10.30 15.72 5.47
N ASP A 233 9.83 16.00 6.69
CA ASP A 233 10.22 15.20 7.86
C ASP A 233 9.65 13.78 7.77
N PHE A 234 8.42 13.66 7.24
CA PHE A 234 7.72 12.39 7.08
C PHE A 234 7.03 12.24 5.72
N TYR A 235 6.91 11.00 5.26
CA TYR A 235 6.17 10.61 4.07
C TYR A 235 5.13 9.55 4.47
N ILE A 236 3.89 9.74 4.04
CA ILE A 236 2.74 8.95 4.48
C ILE A 236 2.08 8.32 3.26
N LYS A 237 1.86 7.01 3.32
CA LYS A 237 1.01 6.29 2.38
C LYS A 237 -0.36 6.05 3.02
N VAL A 238 -1.44 6.34 2.29
CA VAL A 238 -2.83 6.09 2.72
C VAL A 238 -3.62 5.46 1.57
N ASP A 239 -4.53 4.52 1.84
CA ASP A 239 -5.50 4.02 0.86
C ASP A 239 -6.70 4.97 0.68
N ASP A 240 -7.31 4.97 -0.50
CA ASP A 240 -8.46 5.84 -0.82
C ASP A 240 -9.81 5.40 -0.22
N ASP A 241 -9.83 4.33 0.60
CA ASP A 241 -10.98 3.91 1.40
C ASP A 241 -10.77 4.10 2.92
N VAL A 242 -9.88 5.02 3.29
CA VAL A 242 -9.59 5.38 4.68
C VAL A 242 -10.06 6.81 4.98
N HIS A 243 -10.57 7.02 6.19
CA HIS A 243 -10.86 8.34 6.73
C HIS A 243 -9.75 8.77 7.70
N ILE A 244 -9.22 9.99 7.54
CA ILE A 244 -8.07 10.47 8.31
C ILE A 244 -8.43 11.71 9.14
N ASN A 245 -8.08 11.67 10.41
CA ASN A 245 -8.06 12.86 11.26
C ASN A 245 -6.69 13.56 11.16
N LEU A 246 -6.61 14.61 10.35
CA LEU A 246 -5.36 15.34 10.08
C LEU A 246 -4.73 15.95 11.35
N GLY A 247 -5.53 16.42 12.30
CA GLY A 247 -5.02 16.99 13.57
C GLY A 247 -4.34 15.93 14.44
N MET A 248 -4.90 14.73 14.50
CA MET A 248 -4.31 13.60 15.23
C MET A 248 -3.03 13.08 14.56
N VAL A 249 -3.00 13.01 13.23
CA VAL A 249 -1.79 12.66 12.47
C VAL A 249 -0.70 13.71 12.74
N GLY A 250 -1.02 15.00 12.55
CA GLY A 250 -0.06 16.08 12.74
C GLY A 250 0.52 16.14 14.15
N SER A 251 -0.33 16.05 15.17
CA SER A 251 0.14 16.05 16.57
C SER A 251 0.99 14.82 16.90
N THR A 252 0.67 13.66 16.33
CA THR A 252 1.43 12.42 16.54
C THR A 252 2.81 12.49 15.89
N LEU A 253 2.89 13.00 14.66
CA LEU A 253 4.17 13.14 13.95
C LEU A 253 5.04 14.22 14.57
N ALA A 254 4.46 15.29 15.11
CA ALA A 254 5.22 16.32 15.82
C ALA A 254 6.01 15.73 17.01
N ARG A 255 5.43 14.76 17.73
CA ARG A 255 6.10 14.04 18.83
C ARG A 255 7.21 13.09 18.37
N HIS A 256 7.24 12.73 17.09
CA HIS A 256 8.21 11.81 16.51
C HIS A 256 9.30 12.51 15.71
N ARG A 257 9.23 13.84 15.53
CA ARG A 257 10.11 14.60 14.63
C ARG A 257 11.60 14.48 14.95
N SER A 258 11.96 14.32 16.23
CA SER A 258 13.35 14.15 16.66
C SER A 258 13.85 12.70 16.65
N LYS A 259 12.98 11.72 16.36
CA LYS A 259 13.35 10.31 16.33
C LYS A 259 13.86 9.94 14.94
N PRO A 260 15.03 9.30 14.82
CA PRO A 260 15.49 8.76 13.54
C PRO A 260 14.72 7.48 13.19
N ARG A 261 14.66 7.14 11.89
CA ARG A 261 14.15 5.85 11.37
C ARG A 261 12.77 5.45 11.89
N VAL A 262 11.84 6.40 11.85
CA VAL A 262 10.46 6.18 12.27
C VAL A 262 9.73 5.41 11.16
N TYR A 263 9.26 4.22 11.50
CA TYR A 263 8.26 3.48 10.72
C TYR A 263 7.04 3.25 11.61
N LEU A 264 5.93 3.92 11.29
CA LEU A 264 4.72 3.95 12.11
C LEU A 264 3.51 3.48 11.31
N GLY A 265 2.70 2.61 11.92
CA GLY A 265 1.43 2.15 11.38
C GLY A 265 0.82 1.10 12.30
N CYS A 266 -0.27 0.48 11.88
CA CYS A 266 -0.78 -0.69 12.60
C CYS A 266 0.14 -1.88 12.29
N MET A 267 1.11 -2.14 13.16
CA MET A 267 2.14 -3.16 12.93
C MET A 267 1.55 -4.55 13.14
N LYS A 268 1.72 -5.42 12.14
CA LYS A 268 1.31 -6.83 12.18
C LYS A 268 2.45 -7.75 11.76
N SER A 269 2.27 -9.02 12.09
CA SER A 269 3.02 -10.17 11.58
C SER A 269 2.08 -11.37 11.62
N GLY A 270 2.38 -12.41 10.86
CA GLY A 270 1.53 -13.59 10.74
C GLY A 270 2.15 -14.61 9.80
N PRO A 271 1.59 -15.82 9.70
CA PRO A 271 2.08 -16.84 8.78
C PRO A 271 2.05 -16.32 7.34
N VAL A 272 3.07 -16.68 6.56
CA VAL A 272 3.06 -16.46 5.11
C VAL A 272 1.94 -17.27 4.49
N LEU A 273 1.13 -16.62 3.65
CA LEU A 273 -0.08 -17.22 3.09
C LEU A 273 0.28 -18.10 1.88
N SER A 274 0.69 -19.34 2.14
CA SER A 274 1.14 -20.30 1.12
C SER A 274 0.02 -21.09 0.43
N GLN A 275 -1.22 -21.00 0.93
CA GLN A 275 -2.35 -21.77 0.39
C GLN A 275 -2.92 -21.13 -0.88
N LYS A 276 -3.01 -21.88 -1.98
CA LYS A 276 -3.66 -21.42 -3.22
C LYS A 276 -5.14 -21.13 -2.97
N GLY A 277 -5.66 -20.07 -3.60
CA GLY A 277 -7.07 -19.70 -3.54
C GLY A 277 -7.42 -18.68 -2.44
N VAL A 278 -6.50 -18.37 -1.52
CA VAL A 278 -6.68 -17.25 -0.60
C VAL A 278 -6.32 -15.93 -1.30
N LYS A 279 -7.00 -14.84 -0.93
CA LYS A 279 -6.90 -13.53 -1.58
C LYS A 279 -5.46 -13.01 -1.73
N TYR A 280 -4.62 -13.26 -0.72
CA TYR A 280 -3.24 -12.78 -0.66
C TYR A 280 -2.24 -13.95 -0.67
N HIS A 281 -2.54 -15.01 -1.44
CA HIS A 281 -1.62 -16.11 -1.65
C HIS A 281 -0.27 -15.59 -2.16
N GLU A 282 0.81 -15.99 -1.49
CA GLU A 282 2.18 -15.63 -1.83
C GLU A 282 2.81 -16.75 -2.69
N PRO A 283 2.97 -16.56 -4.01
CA PRO A 283 3.51 -17.61 -4.89
C PRO A 283 4.93 -18.03 -4.54
N GLU A 284 5.72 -17.11 -3.97
CA GLU A 284 7.10 -17.36 -3.59
C GLU A 284 7.24 -17.54 -2.07
N TYR A 285 6.20 -18.07 -1.39
CA TYR A 285 6.14 -18.17 0.07
C TYR A 285 7.37 -18.83 0.70
N TRP A 286 8.03 -19.73 -0.04
CA TRP A 286 9.24 -20.42 0.39
C TRP A 286 10.48 -19.52 0.51
N LYS A 287 10.46 -18.34 -0.13
CA LYS A 287 11.50 -17.29 -0.02
C LYS A 287 11.23 -16.31 1.12
N PHE A 288 10.01 -16.29 1.63
CA PHE A 288 9.55 -15.25 2.54
C PHE A 288 9.42 -15.76 3.96
N GLY A 289 9.77 -14.87 4.89
CA GLY A 289 9.45 -15.01 6.30
C GLY A 289 10.64 -15.31 7.21
N GLU A 290 10.41 -15.05 8.48
CA GLU A 290 11.32 -15.38 9.58
C GLU A 290 11.14 -16.86 9.98
N GLU A 291 11.85 -17.29 11.03
CA GLU A 291 11.71 -18.62 11.60
C GLU A 291 10.24 -18.98 11.83
N GLY A 292 9.82 -20.14 11.31
CA GLY A 292 8.42 -20.56 11.32
C GLY A 292 7.56 -19.99 10.19
N ASN A 293 8.16 -19.47 9.10
CA ASN A 293 7.48 -19.02 7.88
C ASN A 293 6.44 -17.91 8.16
N LYS A 294 6.86 -16.87 8.88
CA LYS A 294 6.03 -15.72 9.24
C LYS A 294 6.54 -14.46 8.55
N TYR A 295 5.65 -13.61 8.05
CA TYR A 295 6.04 -12.29 7.56
C TYR A 295 6.82 -11.52 8.63
N PHE A 296 7.89 -10.84 8.20
CA PHE A 296 8.54 -9.82 9.02
C PHE A 296 7.51 -8.81 9.52
N ARG A 297 7.79 -8.18 10.66
CA ARG A 297 6.87 -7.19 11.22
C ARG A 297 6.75 -5.98 10.29
N HIS A 298 5.53 -5.70 9.83
CA HIS A 298 5.25 -4.61 8.88
C HIS A 298 3.94 -3.91 9.23
N ALA A 299 3.78 -2.66 8.78
CA ALA A 299 2.52 -1.94 8.92
C ALA A 299 1.46 -2.50 7.97
N THR A 300 0.19 -2.46 8.39
CA THR A 300 -0.94 -2.77 7.51
C THR A 300 -1.03 -1.78 6.35
N GLY A 301 -1.67 -2.21 5.25
CA GLY A 301 -1.72 -1.44 4.01
C GLY A 301 -2.45 -0.10 4.13
N GLN A 302 -3.48 0.01 4.97
CA GLN A 302 -4.40 1.16 4.99
C GLN A 302 -3.70 2.50 5.19
N ILE A 303 -2.76 2.56 6.14
CA ILE A 303 -1.96 3.75 6.42
C ILE A 303 -0.65 3.39 7.10
N TYR A 304 0.44 3.98 6.64
CA TYR A 304 1.70 4.01 7.38
C TYR A 304 2.54 5.23 7.05
N VAL A 305 3.47 5.54 7.95
CA VAL A 305 4.35 6.70 7.90
C VAL A 305 5.80 6.24 7.98
N ILE A 306 6.64 6.84 7.15
CA ILE A 306 8.10 6.68 7.23
C ILE A 306 8.78 8.05 7.37
N SER A 307 9.86 8.11 8.13
CA SER A 307 10.70 9.31 8.22
C SER A 307 11.52 9.53 6.94
N LYS A 308 12.04 10.76 6.80
CA LYS A 308 12.88 11.19 5.67
C LYS A 308 14.03 10.24 5.32
N ASP A 309 14.75 9.75 6.31
CA ASP A 309 15.89 8.85 6.14
C ASP A 309 15.47 7.51 5.50
N LEU A 310 14.36 6.91 5.96
CA LEU A 310 13.80 5.70 5.38
C LEU A 310 13.26 5.93 3.97
N ALA A 311 12.56 7.04 3.73
CA ALA A 311 12.06 7.37 2.39
C ALA A 311 13.22 7.62 1.40
N THR A 312 14.28 8.27 1.86
CA THR A 312 15.51 8.47 1.08
C THR A 312 16.20 7.15 0.78
N TYR A 313 16.27 6.25 1.76
CA TYR A 313 16.80 4.91 1.57
C TYR A 313 16.05 4.13 0.49
N ILE A 314 14.72 4.16 0.50
CA ILE A 314 13.89 3.55 -0.56
C ILE A 314 14.18 4.18 -1.93
N SER A 315 14.32 5.51 -1.99
CA SER A 315 14.56 6.24 -3.25
C SER A 315 15.90 5.87 -3.90
N VAL A 316 16.93 5.62 -3.09
CA VAL A 316 18.30 5.29 -3.55
C VAL A 316 18.44 3.82 -3.92
N ASN A 317 17.71 2.92 -3.26
CA ASN A 317 17.79 1.46 -3.46
C ASN A 317 16.59 0.96 -4.27
N ARG A 318 16.58 1.31 -5.56
CA ARG A 318 15.54 0.89 -6.52
C ARG A 318 15.79 -0.49 -7.10
#